data_AF-A0A9X7GFR9-F1
#
_entry.id   AF-A0A9X7GFR9-F1
#
_cell.length_a   1.000
_cell.length_b   1.000
_cell.length_c   1.000
_cell.angle_alpha   90.00
_cell.angle_beta   90.00
_cell.angle_gamma   90.00
#
_symmetry.space_group_name_H-M   'P 1'
#
loop_
_entity.id
_entity.type
_entity.pdbx_description
1 polymer ?
#
loop_
_entity_poly.entity_id
_entity_poly.type
_entity_poly.pdbx_seq_one_letter_code
_entity_poly.pdbx_strand_id
1 'polypeptide(L)'
;MLFSYYFDTKKTHQLNCHFSVLQFNKKAAGVIDIMFSAEISEVMNGKKKKKELKVATFSFTPPAKGEAKHDIDFSRVRYANESKWIFTITNNKDEAQKVTVGLITETANKNPLGMDIYHDDDFSAELKANTLAILEKNYVPPVLTQTLVNAQFEQPGYPEGFFSVSGMYNSEFQMYDLSDFTQDFAEPIPQRAKFDILLNIAPSEFIRDKNEVFSLEISKLGTLKLLKNGLEYTAYNGSSSDAIFDQYEQEITEKDFFNNGFTTKSFVKLSGDGEGNLIISYNGRTINTTYNSQAEILKMIFKGALKNLPDGLTDEDLEKEKKNPMNWIKSKVDAIKIVYHK
;
A
#
# COMPACT_ATOMS: atom_id res chain seq x y z
N MET A 1 23.77 8.61 4.28
CA MET A 1 23.60 9.32 5.58
C MET A 1 22.36 8.79 6.29
N LEU A 2 22.49 8.37 7.54
CA LEU A 2 21.42 7.82 8.36
C LEU A 2 21.28 8.59 9.67
N PHE A 3 20.08 9.07 9.97
CA PHE A 3 19.70 9.63 11.26
C PHE A 3 18.84 8.61 12.00
N SER A 4 19.27 8.17 13.18
CA SER A 4 18.55 7.18 14.00
C SER A 4 18.14 7.79 15.33
N TYR A 5 16.85 8.06 15.49
CA TYR A 5 16.27 8.49 16.77
C TYR A 5 15.89 7.27 17.59
N TYR A 6 16.31 7.19 18.86
CA TYR A 6 15.95 6.07 19.75
C TYR A 6 15.02 6.52 20.88
N PHE A 7 14.06 5.65 21.23
CA PHE A 7 13.00 5.93 22.21
C PHE A 7 13.11 5.13 23.50
N ASP A 8 14.13 4.28 23.61
CA ASP A 8 14.48 3.54 24.82
C ASP A 8 16.01 3.49 25.00
N THR A 9 16.46 3.24 26.23
CA THR A 9 17.89 3.23 26.59
C THR A 9 18.66 2.04 26.00
N LYS A 10 17.96 0.99 25.58
CA LYS A 10 18.54 -0.20 24.93
C LYS A 10 18.64 -0.03 23.40
N LYS A 11 18.17 1.11 22.86
CA LYS A 11 18.07 1.42 21.44
C LYS A 11 17.30 0.34 20.65
N THR A 12 16.33 -0.32 21.28
CA THR A 12 15.53 -1.37 20.63
C THR A 12 14.38 -0.81 19.80
N HIS A 13 13.91 0.39 20.11
CA HIS A 13 12.90 1.14 19.37
C HIS A 13 13.53 2.37 18.72
N GLN A 14 13.59 2.38 17.39
CA GLN A 14 14.26 3.39 16.60
C GLN A 14 13.37 3.93 15.47
N LEU A 15 13.52 5.21 15.15
CA LEU A 15 13.05 5.83 13.91
C LEU A 15 14.27 6.25 13.08
N ASN A 16 14.38 5.67 11.89
CA ASN A 16 15.50 5.85 10.99
C ASN A 16 15.08 6.70 9.80
N CYS A 17 15.77 7.81 9.56
CA CYS A 17 15.68 8.61 8.33
C CYS A 17 16.97 8.40 7.53
N HIS A 18 16.86 7.81 6.35
CA HIS A 18 17.99 7.35 5.57
C HIS A 18 17.99 8.01 4.19
N PHE A 19 19.13 8.58 3.82
CA PHE A 19 19.46 9.05 2.48
C PHE A 19 20.57 8.17 1.92
N SER A 20 20.29 7.49 0.81
CA SER A 20 21.25 6.63 0.12
C SER A 20 21.37 7.01 -1.33
N VAL A 21 22.59 7.30 -1.79
CA VAL A 21 22.83 7.54 -3.21
C VAL A 21 22.85 6.21 -3.95
N LEU A 22 22.03 6.11 -5.00
CA LEU A 22 21.90 4.92 -5.83
C LEU A 22 22.81 5.01 -7.06
N GLN A 23 22.91 6.20 -7.67
CA GLN A 23 23.65 6.39 -8.91
C GLN A 23 24.14 7.83 -9.09
N PHE A 24 25.28 7.95 -9.78
CA PHE A 24 25.83 9.20 -10.28
C PHE A 24 25.90 9.19 -11.79
N ASN A 25 25.36 10.23 -12.43
CA ASN A 25 25.47 10.43 -13.87
C ASN A 25 26.08 11.80 -14.18
N LYS A 26 27.27 11.81 -14.80
CA LYS A 26 27.88 13.04 -15.32
C LYS A 26 27.29 13.34 -16.70
N LYS A 27 26.69 14.52 -16.84
CA LYS A 27 26.15 15.06 -18.09
C LYS A 27 27.13 16.04 -18.73
N ALA A 28 26.77 16.52 -19.93
CA ALA A 28 27.49 17.59 -20.61
C ALA A 28 27.61 18.84 -19.73
N ALA A 29 28.61 19.68 -20.01
CA ALA A 29 28.90 20.91 -19.27
C ALA A 29 29.16 20.72 -17.76
N GLY A 30 29.51 19.51 -17.32
CA GLY A 30 29.89 19.22 -15.94
C GLY A 30 28.72 19.10 -14.95
N VAL A 31 27.47 19.06 -15.45
CA VAL A 31 26.30 18.80 -14.61
C VAL A 31 26.35 17.37 -14.07
N ILE A 32 26.01 17.19 -12.79
CA ILE A 32 25.97 15.90 -12.12
C ILE A 32 24.54 15.62 -11.68
N ASP A 33 23.97 14.53 -12.15
CA ASP A 33 22.74 13.98 -11.60
C ASP A 33 23.08 12.97 -10.50
N ILE A 34 22.43 13.11 -9.35
CA ILE A 34 22.47 12.18 -8.24
C ILE A 34 21.09 11.56 -8.10
N MET A 35 20.97 10.27 -8.40
CA MET A 35 19.78 9.49 -8.08
C MET A 35 19.95 8.91 -6.68
N PHE A 36 18.99 9.14 -5.79
CA PHE A 36 19.03 8.71 -4.41
C PHE A 36 17.69 8.13 -3.95
N SER A 37 17.73 7.34 -2.88
CA SER A 37 16.56 6.96 -2.10
C SER A 37 16.50 7.72 -0.79
N ALA A 38 15.30 8.19 -0.47
CA ALA A 38 14.90 8.75 0.80
C ALA A 38 13.98 7.76 1.50
N GLU A 39 14.39 7.25 2.66
CA GLU A 39 13.62 6.29 3.45
C GLU A 39 13.37 6.82 4.85
N ILE A 40 12.17 6.60 5.38
CA ILE A 40 11.88 6.69 6.80
C ILE A 40 11.33 5.35 7.27
N SER A 41 11.83 4.81 8.37
CA SER A 41 11.36 3.54 8.91
C SER A 41 11.34 3.51 10.43
N GLU A 42 10.37 2.80 10.97
CA GLU A 42 10.28 2.47 12.40
C GLU A 42 10.77 1.04 12.60
N VAL A 43 11.70 0.85 13.52
CA VAL A 43 12.29 -0.44 13.87
C VAL A 43 12.04 -0.71 15.35
N MET A 44 11.49 -1.88 15.67
CA MET A 44 11.27 -2.33 17.05
C MET A 44 11.85 -3.72 17.23
N ASN A 45 12.73 -3.88 18.22
CA ASN A 45 13.44 -5.13 18.52
C ASN A 45 14.13 -5.72 17.27
N GLY A 46 14.79 -4.86 16.48
CA GLY A 46 15.47 -5.24 15.24
C GLY A 46 14.57 -5.55 14.05
N LYS A 47 13.23 -5.52 14.21
CA LYS A 47 12.28 -5.73 13.11
C LYS A 47 11.74 -4.40 12.60
N LYS A 48 11.81 -4.20 11.28
CA LYS A 48 11.23 -3.03 10.61
C LYS A 48 9.70 -3.17 10.66
N LYS A 49 9.03 -2.26 11.37
CA LYS A 49 7.58 -2.26 11.61
C LYS A 49 6.81 -1.44 10.58
N LYS A 50 7.37 -0.31 10.19
CA LYS A 50 6.82 0.58 9.18
C LYS A 50 7.94 1.17 8.35
N LYS A 51 7.66 1.46 7.08
CA LYS A 51 8.63 2.07 6.17
C LYS A 51 7.92 2.81 5.06
N GLU A 52 8.44 3.99 4.73
CA GLU A 52 8.14 4.70 3.50
C GLU A 52 9.43 5.03 2.76
N LEU A 53 9.40 4.95 1.43
CA LEU A 53 10.56 5.20 0.57
C LEU A 53 10.17 5.96 -0.68
N LYS A 54 11.00 6.93 -1.06
CA LYS A 54 10.93 7.63 -2.35
C LYS A 54 12.29 7.62 -3.03
N VAL A 55 12.29 7.38 -4.33
CA VAL A 55 13.47 7.57 -5.18
C VAL A 55 13.31 8.89 -5.93
N ALA A 56 14.38 9.65 -6.02
CA ALA A 56 14.41 10.91 -6.75
C ALA A 56 15.79 11.16 -7.35
N THR A 57 15.84 12.17 -8.21
CA THR A 57 17.09 12.63 -8.83
C THR A 57 17.22 14.13 -8.61
N PHE A 58 18.37 14.55 -8.10
CA PHE A 58 18.78 15.95 -8.07
C PHE A 58 19.84 16.21 -9.12
N SER A 59 19.79 17.37 -9.73
CA SER A 59 20.77 17.83 -10.71
C SER A 59 21.59 18.98 -10.12
N PHE A 60 22.91 18.82 -10.12
CA PHE A 60 23.85 19.79 -9.61
C PHE A 60 24.64 20.38 -10.76
N THR A 61 24.52 21.68 -10.97
CA THR A 61 25.41 22.43 -11.86
C THR A 61 26.77 22.62 -11.20
N PRO A 62 27.86 22.74 -11.99
CA PRO A 62 29.17 23.08 -11.44
C PRO A 62 29.08 24.36 -10.61
N PRO A 63 29.67 24.38 -9.40
CA PRO A 63 29.60 25.57 -8.55
C PRO A 63 30.30 26.75 -9.22
N ALA A 64 29.71 27.94 -9.11
CA ALA A 64 30.38 29.17 -9.50
C ALA A 64 31.57 29.45 -8.56
N LYS A 65 32.58 30.18 -9.06
CA LYS A 65 33.80 30.46 -8.29
C LYS A 65 33.44 31.26 -7.02
N GLY A 66 33.56 30.63 -5.85
CA GLY A 66 33.27 31.24 -4.55
C GLY A 66 31.97 30.78 -3.88
N GLU A 67 31.17 29.91 -4.51
CA GLU A 67 29.99 29.32 -3.87
C GLU A 67 30.36 28.29 -2.80
N ALA A 68 29.54 28.23 -1.74
CA ALA A 68 29.67 27.25 -0.67
C ALA A 68 29.49 25.81 -1.20
N LYS A 69 30.17 24.85 -0.57
CA LYS A 69 30.17 23.41 -0.94
C LYS A 69 28.91 22.64 -0.50
N HIS A 70 27.95 23.29 0.15
CA HIS A 70 26.83 22.61 0.80
C HIS A 70 25.66 22.39 -0.17
N ASP A 71 25.63 21.21 -0.77
CA ASP A 71 24.72 20.90 -1.88
C ASP A 71 23.34 20.41 -1.43
N ILE A 72 23.22 19.77 -0.27
CA ILE A 72 21.99 19.08 0.17
C ILE A 72 21.68 19.35 1.64
N ASP A 73 20.46 19.83 1.93
CA ASP A 73 19.93 19.97 3.29
C ASP A 73 19.00 18.83 3.69
N PHE A 74 19.03 18.49 4.99
CA PHE A 74 18.19 17.48 5.62
C PHE A 74 17.35 18.09 6.74
N SER A 75 16.04 18.14 6.56
CA SER A 75 15.08 18.55 7.60
C SER A 75 14.33 17.35 8.16
N ARG A 76 14.23 17.26 9.48
CA ARG A 76 13.54 16.18 10.22
C ARG A 76 12.57 16.84 11.20
N VAL A 77 11.29 16.76 10.91
CA VAL A 77 10.25 17.46 11.66
C VAL A 77 9.25 16.48 12.21
N ARG A 78 8.84 16.67 13.45
CA ARG A 78 7.86 15.86 14.15
C ARG A 78 6.60 16.69 14.39
N TYR A 79 5.46 16.16 13.99
CA TYR A 79 4.13 16.71 14.27
C TYR A 79 3.45 15.77 15.25
N ALA A 80 3.57 16.08 16.54
CA ALA A 80 3.12 15.20 17.61
C ALA A 80 1.60 15.04 17.63
N ASN A 81 0.83 16.11 17.37
CA ASN A 81 -0.64 16.03 17.39
C ASN A 81 -1.21 15.16 16.26
N GLU A 82 -0.49 15.08 15.14
CA GLU A 82 -0.84 14.34 13.95
C GLU A 82 -0.17 12.96 13.88
N SER A 83 0.66 12.63 14.86
CA SER A 83 1.49 11.43 14.92
C SER A 83 2.44 11.27 13.72
N LYS A 84 3.00 12.36 13.17
CA LYS A 84 3.84 12.32 11.96
C LYS A 84 5.32 12.60 12.26
N TRP A 85 6.18 11.85 11.60
CA TRP A 85 7.57 12.22 11.36
C TRP A 85 7.79 12.48 9.88
N ILE A 86 8.49 13.56 9.55
CA ILE A 86 8.73 13.98 8.19
C ILE A 86 10.22 14.20 7.99
N PHE A 87 10.75 13.56 6.95
CA PHE A 87 12.10 13.71 6.47
C PHE A 87 12.07 14.40 5.10
N THR A 88 12.67 15.59 5.03
CA THR A 88 12.78 16.37 3.79
C THR A 88 14.25 16.52 3.42
N ILE A 89 14.53 16.29 2.15
CA ILE A 89 15.84 16.46 1.54
C ILE A 89 15.69 17.54 0.47
N THR A 90 16.52 18.57 0.53
CA THR A 90 16.45 19.73 -0.37
C THR A 90 17.78 19.91 -1.09
N ASN A 91 17.75 20.15 -2.39
CA ASN A 91 18.91 20.64 -3.13
C ASN A 91 19.06 22.14 -2.87
N ASN A 92 20.17 22.55 -2.25
CA ASN A 92 20.38 23.96 -1.89
C ASN A 92 20.76 24.84 -3.08
N LYS A 93 21.11 24.24 -4.21
CA LYS A 93 21.34 24.97 -5.48
C LYS A 93 20.06 25.13 -6.29
N ASP A 94 19.01 24.39 -5.95
CA ASP A 94 17.69 24.45 -6.59
C ASP A 94 16.61 24.00 -5.60
N GLU A 95 16.07 24.92 -4.79
CA GLU A 95 15.08 24.60 -3.75
C GLU A 95 13.76 24.03 -4.31
N ALA A 96 13.51 24.12 -5.63
CA ALA A 96 12.40 23.43 -6.26
C ALA A 96 12.62 21.90 -6.27
N GLN A 97 13.87 21.44 -6.26
CA GLN A 97 14.24 20.04 -6.10
C GLN A 97 14.25 19.67 -4.62
N LYS A 98 13.10 19.16 -4.17
CA LYS A 98 12.90 18.66 -2.80
C LYS A 98 12.19 17.33 -2.79
N VAL A 99 12.54 16.48 -1.82
CA VAL A 99 11.91 15.18 -1.59
C VAL A 99 11.45 15.12 -0.15
N THR A 100 10.16 14.88 0.05
CA THR A 100 9.56 14.68 1.38
C THR A 100 9.04 13.26 1.49
N VAL A 101 9.54 12.53 2.49
CA VAL A 101 9.04 11.21 2.91
C VAL A 101 8.63 11.31 4.38
N GLY A 102 7.58 10.61 4.80
CA GLY A 102 7.09 10.69 6.17
C GLY A 102 6.43 9.41 6.64
N LEU A 103 6.33 9.27 7.96
CA LEU A 103 5.78 8.11 8.63
C LEU A 103 4.75 8.55 9.67
N ILE A 104 3.62 7.86 9.70
CA ILE A 104 2.61 8.01 10.76
C ILE A 104 2.87 6.92 11.78
N THR A 105 3.21 7.32 13.01
CA THR A 105 3.68 6.40 14.04
C THR A 105 3.44 6.98 15.43
N GLU A 106 3.11 6.11 16.38
CA GLU A 106 2.93 6.49 17.78
C GLU A 106 4.21 7.07 18.41
N THR A 107 5.39 6.79 17.84
CA THR A 107 6.65 7.40 18.29
C THR A 107 6.67 8.91 18.13
N ALA A 108 5.88 9.48 17.22
CA ALA A 108 5.74 10.93 17.08
C ALA A 108 5.16 11.58 18.35
N ASN A 109 4.49 10.81 19.22
CA ASN A 109 3.93 11.31 20.48
C ASN A 109 4.96 11.33 21.62
N LYS A 110 6.17 10.80 21.39
CA LYS A 110 7.25 10.72 22.38
C LYS A 110 8.45 11.54 21.93
N ASN A 111 9.10 12.22 22.86
CA ASN A 111 10.41 12.81 22.59
C ASN A 111 11.45 11.69 22.45
N PRO A 112 12.28 11.70 21.39
CA PRO A 112 13.40 10.76 21.32
C PRO A 112 14.35 11.00 22.51
N LEU A 113 14.90 9.93 23.06
CA LEU A 113 15.89 10.00 24.15
C LEU A 113 17.26 10.47 23.64
N GLY A 114 17.51 10.32 22.34
CA GLY A 114 18.64 10.87 21.64
C GLY A 114 18.66 10.45 20.18
N MET A 115 19.77 10.74 19.52
CA MET A 115 19.94 10.53 18.09
C MET A 115 21.39 10.14 17.79
N ASP A 116 21.54 9.09 16.98
CA ASP A 116 22.82 8.74 16.36
C ASP A 116 22.79 9.19 14.88
N ILE A 117 23.93 9.65 14.37
CA ILE A 117 24.09 10.02 12.96
C ILE A 117 25.24 9.19 12.39
N TYR A 118 24.96 8.51 11.28
CA TYR A 118 25.95 7.74 10.54
C TYR A 118 26.15 8.34 9.16
N HIS A 119 27.41 8.57 8.79
CA HIS A 119 27.83 9.01 7.48
C HIS A 119 28.77 7.96 6.90
N ASP A 120 28.70 7.76 5.58
CA ASP A 120 29.63 6.90 4.88
C ASP A 120 30.83 7.77 4.46
N ASP A 121 32.05 7.34 4.79
CA ASP A 121 33.26 8.14 4.65
C ASP A 121 33.72 8.27 3.19
N ASP A 122 33.15 7.46 2.28
CA ASP A 122 33.53 7.38 0.87
C ASP A 122 33.04 8.58 0.02
N PHE A 123 32.25 9.50 0.59
CA PHE A 123 31.74 10.69 -0.11
C PHE A 123 32.18 12.00 0.53
N SER A 124 33.02 12.77 -0.19
CA SER A 124 33.47 14.12 0.20
C SER A 124 32.46 15.24 -0.11
N ALA A 125 31.16 14.93 -0.16
CA ALA A 125 30.14 15.97 -0.14
C ALA A 125 29.97 16.41 1.32
N GLU A 126 30.25 17.67 1.64
CA GLU A 126 29.98 18.22 2.97
C GLU A 126 28.46 18.24 3.19
N LEU A 127 27.92 17.15 3.73
CA LEU A 127 26.52 17.05 4.14
C LEU A 127 26.39 17.65 5.54
N LYS A 128 26.08 18.94 5.65
CA LYS A 128 25.73 19.55 6.95
C LYS A 128 24.25 19.31 7.25
N ALA A 129 23.99 18.51 8.27
CA ALA A 129 22.64 18.35 8.81
C ALA A 129 22.33 19.50 9.77
N ASN A 130 21.65 20.55 9.29
CA ASN A 130 21.11 21.57 10.18
C ASN A 130 19.80 21.07 10.82
N THR A 131 19.74 21.10 12.15
CA THR A 131 18.49 20.85 12.89
C THR A 131 17.66 22.13 12.87
N LEU A 132 17.07 22.46 11.71
CA LEU A 132 16.13 23.58 11.63
C LEU A 132 14.79 23.11 12.20
N ALA A 133 14.56 23.41 13.49
CA ALA A 133 13.24 23.36 14.07
C ALA A 133 12.37 24.38 13.31
N ILE A 134 11.39 23.90 12.55
CA ILE A 134 10.38 24.77 11.96
C ILE A 134 9.58 25.36 13.13
N LEU A 135 9.56 26.69 13.25
CA LEU A 135 8.70 27.38 14.21
C LEU A 135 7.23 27.08 13.87
N GLU A 136 6.60 26.25 14.71
CA GLU A 136 5.34 25.53 14.48
C GLU A 136 4.11 26.40 14.20
N LYS A 137 4.16 27.73 14.37
CA LYS A 137 2.95 28.58 14.38
C LYS A 137 2.19 28.67 13.05
N ASN A 138 2.86 28.48 11.90
CA ASN A 138 2.23 28.68 10.58
C ASN A 138 2.36 27.49 9.63
N TYR A 139 2.96 26.37 10.06
CA TYR A 139 3.22 25.25 9.16
C TYR A 139 2.05 24.27 9.15
N VAL A 140 1.41 24.09 7.99
CA VAL A 140 0.40 23.04 7.78
C VAL A 140 1.13 21.72 7.49
N PRO A 141 1.00 20.69 8.35
CA PRO A 141 1.63 19.39 8.10
C PRO A 141 1.20 18.82 6.75
N PRO A 142 2.12 18.36 5.89
CA PRO A 142 1.72 17.76 4.62
C PRO A 142 0.91 16.49 4.85
N VAL A 143 0.01 16.20 3.91
CA VAL A 143 -0.69 14.92 3.84
C VAL A 143 0.32 13.86 3.39
N LEU A 144 0.46 12.81 4.19
CA LEU A 144 1.35 11.70 3.92
C LEU A 144 0.52 10.52 3.40
N THR A 145 1.01 9.88 2.34
CA THR A 145 0.55 8.53 1.96
C THR A 145 1.27 7.52 2.85
N GLN A 146 0.53 6.59 3.44
CA GLN A 146 1.07 5.49 4.23
C GLN A 146 0.65 4.16 3.60
N THR A 147 1.63 3.31 3.36
CA THR A 147 1.49 2.01 2.72
C THR A 147 1.28 0.94 3.77
N LEU A 148 0.10 0.33 3.75
CA LEU A 148 -0.27 -0.76 4.66
C LEU A 148 0.10 -2.12 4.08
N VAL A 149 -0.07 -2.26 2.77
CA VAL A 149 0.22 -3.48 2.01
C VAL A 149 0.83 -3.07 0.69
N ASN A 150 1.93 -3.71 0.31
CA ASN A 150 2.52 -3.63 -1.03
C ASN A 150 3.08 -4.99 -1.39
N ALA A 151 2.20 -5.88 -1.83
CA ALA A 151 2.48 -7.23 -2.22
C ALA A 151 2.60 -7.32 -3.74
N GLN A 152 3.82 -7.57 -4.22
CA GLN A 152 4.10 -7.97 -5.59
C GLN A 152 4.53 -9.44 -5.51
N PHE A 153 3.85 -10.36 -6.18
CA PHE A 153 4.12 -11.80 -6.04
C PHE A 153 5.26 -12.25 -6.96
N GLU A 154 6.35 -11.48 -7.01
CA GLU A 154 7.51 -11.72 -7.89
C GLU A 154 8.28 -13.01 -7.54
N GLN A 155 8.12 -13.50 -6.31
CA GLN A 155 8.81 -14.68 -5.78
C GLN A 155 7.82 -15.61 -5.07
N PRO A 156 8.11 -16.93 -5.02
CA PRO A 156 7.31 -17.87 -4.24
C PRO A 156 7.43 -17.53 -2.74
N GLY A 157 6.28 -17.37 -2.09
CA GLY A 157 6.15 -17.06 -0.68
C GLY A 157 5.04 -16.03 -0.47
N TYR A 158 4.34 -16.12 0.67
CA TYR A 158 3.32 -15.13 0.98
C TYR A 158 3.95 -13.84 1.53
N PRO A 159 3.52 -12.67 1.02
CA PRO A 159 3.90 -11.38 1.60
C PRO A 159 3.33 -11.23 3.01
N GLU A 160 3.84 -10.25 3.76
CA GLU A 160 3.40 -10.01 5.13
C GLU A 160 1.88 -9.75 5.19
N GLY A 161 1.21 -10.40 6.15
CA GLY A 161 -0.24 -10.32 6.34
C GLY A 161 -1.08 -11.09 5.31
N PHE A 162 -0.47 -11.68 4.28
CA PHE A 162 -1.18 -12.49 3.29
C PHE A 162 -1.24 -13.95 3.72
N PHE A 163 -2.44 -14.54 3.65
CA PHE A 163 -2.67 -15.94 3.96
C PHE A 163 -3.63 -16.56 2.96
N SER A 164 -3.30 -17.74 2.46
CA SER A 164 -4.19 -18.55 1.62
C SER A 164 -3.93 -20.03 1.88
N VAL A 165 -5.00 -20.83 1.93
CA VAL A 165 -4.90 -22.29 2.05
C VAL A 165 -4.77 -22.96 0.67
N SER A 166 -5.42 -22.39 -0.35
CA SER A 166 -5.50 -22.96 -1.71
C SER A 166 -4.42 -22.46 -2.68
N GLY A 167 -3.61 -21.50 -2.26
CA GLY A 167 -2.65 -20.80 -3.12
C GLY A 167 -1.63 -21.70 -3.78
N MET A 168 -1.57 -21.63 -5.11
CA MET A 168 -0.53 -22.23 -5.94
C MET A 168 0.21 -21.14 -6.69
N TYR A 169 1.53 -21.07 -6.49
CA TYR A 169 2.37 -20.09 -7.18
C TYR A 169 2.57 -20.48 -8.65
N ASN A 170 2.34 -19.53 -9.55
CA ASN A 170 2.61 -19.65 -10.97
C ASN A 170 3.88 -18.87 -11.32
N SER A 171 4.98 -19.57 -11.55
CA SER A 171 6.28 -18.95 -11.83
C SER A 171 6.40 -18.36 -13.23
N GLU A 172 5.57 -18.76 -14.18
CA GLU A 172 5.58 -18.21 -15.55
C GLU A 172 5.05 -16.77 -15.56
N PHE A 173 4.00 -16.52 -14.78
CA PHE A 173 3.33 -15.21 -14.72
C PHE A 173 3.58 -14.44 -13.42
N GLN A 174 4.36 -15.00 -12.49
CA GLN A 174 4.68 -14.40 -11.19
C GLN A 174 3.44 -13.97 -10.40
N MET A 175 2.50 -14.91 -10.25
CA MET A 175 1.19 -14.66 -9.61
C MET A 175 0.72 -15.91 -8.85
N TYR A 176 -0.39 -15.80 -8.12
CA TYR A 176 -1.01 -16.93 -7.44
C TYR A 176 -2.35 -17.33 -8.07
N ASP A 177 -2.54 -18.63 -8.29
CA ASP A 177 -3.85 -19.24 -8.53
C ASP A 177 -4.40 -19.75 -7.20
N LEU A 178 -5.47 -19.13 -6.70
CA LEU A 178 -6.06 -19.39 -5.39
C LEU A 178 -7.58 -19.28 -5.41
N SER A 179 -8.29 -19.89 -4.47
CA SER A 179 -9.73 -19.77 -4.29
C SER A 179 -10.13 -19.05 -3.00
N ASP A 180 -9.16 -18.76 -2.14
CA ASP A 180 -9.29 -18.01 -0.90
C ASP A 180 -8.03 -17.18 -0.64
N PHE A 181 -8.19 -16.00 -0.05
CA PHE A 181 -7.11 -15.39 0.71
C PHE A 181 -7.66 -14.45 1.80
N THR A 182 -6.82 -14.18 2.79
CA THR A 182 -6.95 -13.06 3.71
C THR A 182 -5.71 -12.18 3.60
N GLN A 183 -5.91 -10.87 3.56
CA GLN A 183 -4.87 -9.87 3.70
C GLN A 183 -5.16 -9.04 4.95
N ASP A 184 -4.41 -9.31 6.01
CA ASP A 184 -4.40 -8.46 7.20
C ASP A 184 -3.53 -7.23 6.94
N PHE A 185 -3.97 -6.08 7.42
CA PHE A 185 -3.22 -4.83 7.26
C PHE A 185 -2.23 -4.69 8.43
N ALA A 186 -1.06 -4.10 8.18
CA ALA A 186 -0.06 -3.89 9.23
C ALA A 186 -0.60 -3.01 10.39
N GLU A 187 -1.53 -2.12 10.06
CA GLU A 187 -2.34 -1.33 11.00
C GLU A 187 -3.70 -1.01 10.36
N PRO A 188 -4.72 -0.62 11.15
CA PRO A 188 -5.99 -0.20 10.58
C PRO A 188 -5.85 1.10 9.76
N ILE A 189 -6.60 1.19 8.66
CA ILE A 189 -6.90 2.48 8.02
C ILE A 189 -7.66 3.32 9.06
N PRO A 190 -7.13 4.50 9.46
CA PRO A 190 -7.76 5.32 10.47
C PRO A 190 -9.13 5.85 10.04
N GLN A 191 -9.97 6.17 11.03
CA GLN A 191 -11.22 6.90 10.78
C GLN A 191 -10.95 8.19 10.02
N ARG A 192 -11.85 8.54 9.09
CA ARG A 192 -11.83 9.76 8.28
C ARG A 192 -10.56 9.94 7.43
N ALA A 193 -9.77 8.88 7.23
CA ALA A 193 -8.65 8.91 6.31
C ALA A 193 -9.13 8.60 4.89
N LYS A 194 -8.57 9.32 3.91
CA LYS A 194 -8.65 8.92 2.50
C LYS A 194 -7.87 7.62 2.31
N PHE A 195 -8.33 6.73 1.46
CA PHE A 195 -7.62 5.48 1.20
C PHE A 195 -7.83 4.97 -0.23
N ASP A 196 -6.89 4.13 -0.68
CA ASP A 196 -6.99 3.35 -1.91
C ASP A 196 -6.66 1.89 -1.60
N ILE A 197 -7.54 0.98 -2.03
CA ILE A 197 -7.29 -0.48 -2.11
C ILE A 197 -7.22 -0.85 -3.59
N LEU A 198 -6.08 -1.40 -3.99
CA LEU A 198 -5.77 -1.80 -5.36
C LEU A 198 -5.38 -3.28 -5.35
N LEU A 199 -5.95 -4.07 -6.27
CA LEU A 199 -5.54 -5.45 -6.49
C LEU A 199 -5.81 -5.88 -7.94
N ASN A 200 -5.00 -6.78 -8.46
CA ASN A 200 -5.27 -7.47 -9.72
C ASN A 200 -5.92 -8.82 -9.39
N ILE A 201 -7.14 -9.02 -9.90
CA ILE A 201 -7.84 -10.29 -9.76
C ILE A 201 -8.59 -10.67 -11.03
N ALA A 202 -8.32 -11.88 -11.50
CA ALA A 202 -8.92 -12.43 -12.70
C ALA A 202 -9.52 -13.82 -12.40
N PRO A 203 -10.82 -14.04 -12.65
CA PRO A 203 -11.42 -15.37 -12.53
C PRO A 203 -10.72 -16.38 -13.43
N SER A 204 -10.50 -17.60 -12.93
CA SER A 204 -9.90 -18.69 -13.74
C SER A 204 -10.95 -19.58 -14.40
N GLU A 205 -12.18 -19.58 -13.91
CA GLU A 205 -13.27 -20.44 -14.37
C GLU A 205 -14.63 -19.81 -14.02
N PHE A 206 -15.65 -20.08 -14.83
CA PHE A 206 -17.04 -19.74 -14.55
C PHE A 206 -17.92 -20.99 -14.50
N ILE A 207 -18.61 -21.23 -13.37
CA ILE A 207 -19.57 -22.35 -13.25
C ILE A 207 -20.84 -22.00 -14.02
N ARG A 208 -21.21 -22.79 -15.03
CA ARG A 208 -22.38 -22.55 -15.92
C ARG A 208 -23.65 -22.13 -15.16
N ASP A 209 -24.04 -22.87 -14.14
CA ASP A 209 -25.33 -22.69 -13.45
C ASP A 209 -25.27 -21.74 -12.24
N LYS A 210 -24.16 -21.02 -12.06
CA LYS A 210 -24.01 -20.01 -11.00
C LYS A 210 -23.73 -18.65 -11.60
N ASN A 211 -24.40 -17.63 -11.06
CA ASN A 211 -24.16 -16.24 -11.45
C ASN A 211 -22.96 -15.63 -10.72
N GLU A 212 -22.77 -15.99 -9.44
CA GLU A 212 -21.62 -15.53 -8.66
C GLU A 212 -20.32 -16.15 -9.15
N VAL A 213 -19.30 -15.31 -9.31
CA VAL A 213 -17.94 -15.69 -9.72
C VAL A 213 -17.02 -15.67 -8.51
N PHE A 214 -17.03 -14.59 -7.74
CA PHE A 214 -16.33 -14.46 -6.47
C PHE A 214 -16.90 -13.33 -5.59
N SER A 215 -16.46 -13.32 -4.34
CA SER A 215 -16.69 -12.23 -3.37
C SER A 215 -15.38 -11.71 -2.78
N LEU A 216 -15.33 -10.39 -2.56
CA LEU A 216 -14.27 -9.66 -1.88
C LEU A 216 -14.89 -8.86 -0.74
N GLU A 217 -14.67 -9.32 0.48
CA GLU A 217 -15.13 -8.67 1.71
C GLU A 217 -14.01 -7.77 2.26
N ILE A 218 -14.31 -6.51 2.51
CA ILE A 218 -13.42 -5.57 3.17
C ILE A 218 -14.03 -5.19 4.52
N SER A 219 -13.27 -5.42 5.60
CA SER A 219 -13.76 -5.27 6.97
C SER A 219 -14.30 -3.87 7.24
N LYS A 220 -15.53 -3.80 7.78
CA LYS A 220 -16.27 -2.56 8.06
C LYS A 220 -16.51 -1.62 6.86
N LEU A 221 -16.16 -2.04 5.64
CA LEU A 221 -16.44 -1.32 4.41
C LEU A 221 -17.62 -1.96 3.68
N GLY A 222 -17.56 -3.26 3.39
CA GLY A 222 -18.62 -3.99 2.69
C GLY A 222 -18.08 -5.14 1.85
N THR A 223 -18.95 -5.71 1.02
CA THR A 223 -18.63 -6.85 0.15
C THR A 223 -18.89 -6.49 -1.29
N LEU A 224 -17.87 -6.64 -2.13
CA LEU A 224 -17.95 -6.58 -3.58
C LEU A 224 -18.08 -8.00 -4.14
N LYS A 225 -19.04 -8.25 -5.02
CA LYS A 225 -19.16 -9.52 -5.75
C LYS A 225 -19.07 -9.30 -7.24
N LEU A 226 -18.25 -10.12 -7.89
CA LEU A 226 -18.31 -10.26 -9.33
C LEU A 226 -19.39 -11.28 -9.69
N LEU A 227 -20.35 -10.86 -10.50
CA LEU A 227 -21.38 -11.70 -11.08
C LEU A 227 -21.17 -11.79 -12.60
N LYS A 228 -21.67 -12.85 -13.25
CA LYS A 228 -21.61 -12.97 -14.71
C LYS A 228 -22.36 -11.86 -15.43
N ASN A 229 -23.43 -11.39 -14.82
CA ASN A 229 -24.32 -10.39 -15.37
C ASN A 229 -24.15 -8.99 -14.77
N GLY A 230 -23.19 -8.79 -13.86
CA GLY A 230 -23.00 -7.48 -13.24
C GLY A 230 -21.97 -7.44 -12.12
N LEU A 231 -21.89 -6.27 -11.48
CA LEU A 231 -21.08 -6.02 -10.30
C LEU A 231 -22.03 -5.65 -9.15
N GLU A 232 -21.95 -6.37 -8.03
CA GLU A 232 -22.78 -6.13 -6.84
C GLU A 232 -21.90 -5.59 -5.71
N TYR A 233 -22.34 -4.54 -5.04
CA TYR A 233 -21.73 -4.08 -3.79
C TYR A 233 -22.78 -3.95 -2.68
N THR A 234 -22.47 -4.53 -1.53
CA THR A 234 -23.28 -4.43 -0.31
C THR A 234 -22.44 -3.78 0.78
N ALA A 235 -22.91 -2.64 1.31
CA ALA A 235 -22.22 -1.95 2.40
C ALA A 235 -22.15 -2.81 3.66
N TYR A 236 -21.19 -2.54 4.54
CA TYR A 236 -21.10 -3.23 5.83
C TYR A 236 -22.38 -3.04 6.66
N ASN A 237 -22.92 -4.14 7.19
CA ASN A 237 -24.24 -4.24 7.83
C ASN A 237 -25.45 -3.91 6.93
N GLY A 238 -25.25 -3.71 5.63
CA GLY A 238 -26.34 -3.61 4.66
C GLY A 238 -26.99 -4.97 4.43
N SER A 239 -28.29 -4.99 4.16
CA SER A 239 -29.00 -6.19 3.72
C SER A 239 -28.81 -6.40 2.21
N SER A 240 -29.15 -7.60 1.73
CA SER A 240 -29.17 -7.90 0.29
C SER A 240 -30.14 -7.01 -0.51
N SER A 241 -31.16 -6.45 0.13
CA SER A 241 -32.08 -5.48 -0.49
C SER A 241 -31.43 -4.13 -0.81
N ASP A 242 -30.34 -3.80 -0.13
CA ASP A 242 -29.66 -2.50 -0.22
C ASP A 242 -28.42 -2.60 -1.11
N ALA A 243 -28.23 -3.76 -1.76
CA ALA A 243 -27.11 -4.00 -2.66
C ALA A 243 -27.23 -3.12 -3.91
N ILE A 244 -26.14 -2.46 -4.26
CA ILE A 244 -26.03 -1.70 -5.49
C ILE A 244 -25.54 -2.65 -6.57
N PHE A 245 -26.34 -2.80 -7.63
CA PHE A 245 -26.06 -3.69 -8.75
C PHE A 245 -25.88 -2.89 -10.04
N ASP A 246 -24.70 -2.99 -10.66
CA ASP A 246 -24.42 -2.46 -11.99
C ASP A 246 -24.44 -3.60 -13.02
N GLN A 247 -25.45 -3.59 -13.88
CA GLN A 247 -25.71 -4.68 -14.83
C GLN A 247 -24.81 -4.57 -16.07
N TYR A 248 -24.31 -5.72 -16.53
CA TYR A 248 -23.59 -5.81 -17.80
C TYR A 248 -24.55 -5.98 -18.98
N GLU A 249 -24.19 -5.37 -20.11
CA GLU A 249 -24.91 -5.54 -21.38
C GLU A 249 -24.68 -6.93 -22.00
N GLN A 250 -23.54 -7.54 -21.68
CA GLN A 250 -23.12 -8.86 -22.17
C GLN A 250 -22.51 -9.65 -21.01
N GLU A 251 -22.68 -10.97 -21.04
CA GLU A 251 -21.99 -11.85 -20.09
C GLU A 251 -20.48 -11.74 -20.26
N ILE A 252 -19.78 -11.74 -19.14
CA ILE A 252 -18.33 -11.74 -19.08
C ILE A 252 -17.76 -13.15 -19.23
N THR A 253 -16.51 -13.24 -19.68
CA THR A 253 -15.75 -14.48 -19.84
C THR A 253 -14.41 -14.40 -19.11
N GLU A 254 -13.71 -15.53 -18.90
CA GLU A 254 -12.38 -15.56 -18.27
C GLU A 254 -11.37 -14.69 -19.03
N LYS A 255 -11.44 -14.73 -20.36
CA LYS A 255 -10.52 -14.01 -21.26
C LYS A 255 -10.65 -12.50 -21.18
N ASP A 256 -11.79 -12.00 -20.68
CA ASP A 256 -11.95 -10.56 -20.43
C ASP A 256 -10.97 -10.08 -19.36
N PHE A 257 -10.57 -10.93 -18.42
CA PHE A 257 -9.74 -10.58 -17.27
C PHE A 257 -8.29 -11.06 -17.40
N PHE A 258 -8.07 -12.19 -18.07
CA PHE A 258 -6.74 -12.75 -18.26
C PHE A 258 -6.54 -13.34 -19.66
N ASN A 259 -5.57 -12.82 -20.40
CA ASN A 259 -5.18 -13.31 -21.72
C ASN A 259 -3.67 -13.17 -21.90
N ASN A 260 -2.91 -14.21 -21.51
CA ASN A 260 -1.44 -14.18 -21.38
C ASN A 260 -0.94 -13.03 -20.48
N GLY A 261 -1.73 -12.68 -19.47
CA GLY A 261 -1.49 -11.55 -18.58
C GLY A 261 -2.81 -10.92 -18.12
N PHE A 262 -2.75 -10.19 -17.02
CA PHE A 262 -3.87 -9.41 -16.51
C PHE A 262 -4.29 -8.33 -17.51
N THR A 263 -5.58 -8.28 -17.83
CA THR A 263 -6.14 -7.19 -18.64
C THR A 263 -6.57 -6.03 -17.73
N THR A 264 -6.93 -4.89 -18.31
CA THR A 264 -7.45 -3.74 -17.55
C THR A 264 -8.74 -4.04 -16.77
N LYS A 265 -9.52 -5.05 -17.19
CA LYS A 265 -10.75 -5.45 -16.50
C LYS A 265 -10.48 -6.19 -15.19
N SER A 266 -9.28 -6.72 -15.01
CA SER A 266 -8.84 -7.39 -13.77
C SER A 266 -8.43 -6.44 -12.65
N PHE A 267 -8.33 -5.14 -12.92
CA PHE A 267 -7.89 -4.16 -11.94
C PHE A 267 -9.06 -3.72 -11.08
N VAL A 268 -9.01 -4.10 -9.80
CA VAL A 268 -9.94 -3.63 -8.78
C VAL A 268 -9.35 -2.39 -8.13
N LYS A 269 -10.16 -1.33 -8.01
CA LYS A 269 -9.83 -0.12 -7.25
C LYS A 269 -11.00 0.28 -6.37
N LEU A 270 -10.77 0.41 -5.06
CA LEU A 270 -11.71 1.01 -4.12
C LEU A 270 -11.05 2.26 -3.52
N SER A 271 -11.70 3.41 -3.67
CA SER A 271 -11.21 4.69 -3.16
C SER A 271 -12.22 5.30 -2.21
N GLY A 272 -11.84 5.45 -0.94
CA GLY A 272 -12.62 6.17 0.07
C GLY A 272 -12.08 7.58 0.27
N ASP A 273 -12.96 8.57 0.37
CA ASP A 273 -12.57 9.98 0.46
C ASP A 273 -12.37 10.52 1.88
N GLY A 274 -12.54 9.67 2.91
CA GLY A 274 -12.47 10.07 4.33
C GLY A 274 -13.70 10.81 4.84
N GLU A 275 -14.62 11.21 3.96
CA GLU A 275 -15.84 11.96 4.28
C GLU A 275 -17.10 11.08 4.20
N GLY A 276 -16.97 9.88 3.62
CA GLY A 276 -18.02 8.86 3.57
C GLY A 276 -18.42 8.48 2.15
N ASN A 277 -17.76 8.98 1.11
CA ASN A 277 -17.97 8.55 -0.27
C ASN A 277 -16.97 7.47 -0.66
N LEU A 278 -17.46 6.45 -1.36
CA LEU A 278 -16.70 5.30 -1.85
C LEU A 278 -16.90 5.17 -3.36
N ILE A 279 -15.79 5.08 -4.09
CA ILE A 279 -15.77 4.77 -5.52
C ILE A 279 -15.17 3.39 -5.69
N ILE A 280 -15.92 2.47 -6.28
CA ILE A 280 -15.48 1.11 -6.59
C ILE A 280 -15.40 0.98 -8.10
N SER A 281 -14.26 0.53 -8.61
CA SER A 281 -14.07 0.25 -10.03
C SER A 281 -13.53 -1.16 -10.24
N TYR A 282 -14.20 -1.92 -11.11
CA TYR A 282 -13.77 -3.25 -11.54
C TYR A 282 -14.45 -3.63 -12.86
N ASN A 283 -13.80 -4.43 -13.70
CA ASN A 283 -14.33 -4.83 -15.01
C ASN A 283 -14.77 -3.65 -15.90
N GLY A 284 -14.10 -2.50 -15.79
CA GLY A 284 -14.46 -1.28 -16.51
C GLY A 284 -15.78 -0.62 -16.07
N ARG A 285 -16.38 -1.08 -14.97
CA ARG A 285 -17.54 -0.47 -14.32
C ARG A 285 -17.13 0.35 -13.11
N THR A 286 -17.98 1.29 -12.72
CA THR A 286 -17.77 2.14 -11.55
C THR A 286 -19.06 2.27 -10.76
N ILE A 287 -19.02 1.85 -9.49
CA ILE A 287 -20.08 2.06 -8.51
C ILE A 287 -19.67 3.23 -7.62
N ASN A 288 -20.52 4.25 -7.53
CA ASN A 288 -20.38 5.35 -6.58
C ASN A 288 -21.37 5.13 -5.44
N THR A 289 -20.89 5.08 -4.21
CA THR A 289 -21.69 4.76 -3.02
C THR A 289 -21.14 5.45 -1.78
N THR A 290 -21.71 5.15 -0.62
CA THR A 290 -21.27 5.68 0.68
C THR A 290 -20.74 4.57 1.59
N TYR A 291 -19.88 4.95 2.53
CA TYR A 291 -19.38 4.07 3.58
C TYR A 291 -19.29 4.78 4.93
N ASN A 292 -19.17 4.01 6.00
CA ASN A 292 -18.99 4.57 7.34
C ASN A 292 -17.53 5.06 7.53
N SER A 293 -17.29 6.35 7.32
CA SER A 293 -15.98 6.98 7.54
C SER A 293 -15.51 6.98 9.00
N GLN A 294 -16.38 6.66 9.97
CA GLN A 294 -16.01 6.54 11.38
C GLN A 294 -15.54 5.13 11.76
N ALA A 295 -15.53 4.19 10.81
CA ALA A 295 -15.04 2.84 11.05
C ALA A 295 -13.59 2.67 10.61
N GLU A 296 -12.82 1.91 11.39
CA GLU A 296 -11.48 1.47 11.01
C GLU A 296 -11.53 0.21 10.14
N ILE A 297 -10.74 0.19 9.07
CA ILE A 297 -10.65 -0.94 8.13
C ILE A 297 -9.34 -1.68 8.38
N LEU A 298 -9.40 -2.98 8.64
CA LEU A 298 -8.25 -3.74 9.14
C LEU A 298 -7.81 -4.92 8.27
N LYS A 299 -8.68 -5.41 7.38
CA LYS A 299 -8.39 -6.57 6.54
C LYS A 299 -9.30 -6.66 5.34
N MET A 300 -8.86 -7.49 4.39
CA MET A 300 -9.59 -7.89 3.19
C MET A 300 -9.61 -9.41 3.09
N ILE A 301 -10.75 -9.98 2.72
CA ILE A 301 -10.96 -11.43 2.56
C ILE A 301 -11.53 -11.67 1.17
N PHE A 302 -10.90 -12.56 0.42
CA PHE A 302 -11.37 -13.02 -0.86
C PHE A 302 -11.84 -14.46 -0.78
N LYS A 303 -12.92 -14.76 -1.50
CA LYS A 303 -13.39 -16.11 -1.72
C LYS A 303 -14.00 -16.27 -3.11
N GLY A 304 -13.64 -17.33 -3.83
CA GLY A 304 -14.27 -17.70 -5.10
C GLY A 304 -15.75 -18.09 -4.95
N ALA A 305 -16.43 -18.44 -6.04
CA ALA A 305 -17.72 -19.09 -5.92
C ALA A 305 -17.56 -20.56 -5.49
N LEU A 306 -18.43 -21.05 -4.61
CA LEU A 306 -18.45 -22.47 -4.24
C LEU A 306 -18.79 -23.32 -5.47
N LYS A 307 -18.11 -24.44 -5.67
CA LYS A 307 -18.42 -25.44 -6.71
C LYS A 307 -19.77 -26.13 -6.44
N ASN A 308 -20.28 -26.83 -7.44
CA ASN A 308 -21.43 -27.71 -7.21
C ASN A 308 -20.95 -28.87 -6.34
N LEU A 309 -21.54 -29.00 -5.15
CA LEU A 309 -21.22 -30.06 -4.21
C LEU A 309 -22.04 -31.31 -4.56
N PRO A 310 -21.57 -32.53 -4.21
CA PRO A 310 -22.33 -33.76 -4.42
C PRO A 310 -23.70 -33.73 -3.71
N ASP A 311 -24.71 -34.29 -4.36
CA ASP A 311 -26.02 -34.50 -3.76
C ASP A 311 -25.96 -35.56 -2.65
N GLY A 312 -26.86 -35.46 -1.65
CA GLY A 312 -27.01 -36.48 -0.60
C GLY A 312 -26.03 -36.37 0.58
N LEU A 313 -25.26 -35.28 0.67
CA LEU A 313 -24.46 -34.98 1.86
C LEU A 313 -25.35 -34.73 3.08
N THR A 314 -24.87 -35.12 4.26
CA THR A 314 -25.48 -34.70 5.52
C THR A 314 -25.26 -33.20 5.73
N ASP A 315 -26.06 -32.55 6.59
CA ASP A 315 -25.87 -31.13 6.91
C ASP A 315 -24.46 -30.84 7.46
N GLU A 316 -23.92 -31.77 8.27
CA GLU A 316 -22.57 -31.64 8.84
C GLU A 316 -21.48 -31.73 7.76
N ASP A 317 -21.60 -32.71 6.84
CA ASP A 317 -20.66 -32.85 5.73
C ASP A 317 -20.75 -31.65 4.79
N LEU A 318 -21.97 -31.15 4.51
CA LEU A 318 -22.18 -29.99 3.67
C LEU A 318 -21.48 -28.75 4.25
N GLU A 319 -21.61 -28.51 5.56
CA GLU A 319 -20.94 -27.41 6.25
C GLU A 319 -19.41 -27.56 6.23
N LYS A 320 -18.90 -28.79 6.31
CA LYS A 320 -17.48 -29.07 6.18
C LYS A 320 -16.98 -28.79 4.75
N GLU A 321 -17.72 -29.23 3.74
CA GLU A 321 -17.38 -29.01 2.33
C GLU A 321 -17.44 -27.53 1.95
N LYS A 322 -18.39 -26.75 2.49
CA LYS A 322 -18.44 -25.28 2.35
C LYS A 322 -17.21 -24.61 2.95
N LYS A 323 -16.63 -25.15 4.03
CA LYS A 323 -15.43 -24.59 4.66
C LYS A 323 -14.12 -25.01 3.99
N ASN A 324 -14.15 -26.01 3.11
CA ASN A 324 -12.96 -26.50 2.40
C ASN A 324 -12.64 -25.59 1.19
N PRO A 325 -11.52 -24.84 1.19
CA PRO A 325 -11.19 -23.91 0.11
C PRO A 325 -11.00 -24.57 -1.26
N MET A 326 -10.67 -25.88 -1.31
CA MET A 326 -10.50 -26.61 -2.58
C MET A 326 -11.81 -26.74 -3.37
N ASN A 327 -12.95 -26.60 -2.70
CA ASN A 327 -14.28 -26.60 -3.30
C ASN A 327 -14.69 -25.24 -3.87
N TRP A 328 -13.82 -24.24 -3.84
CA TRP A 328 -14.12 -22.91 -4.31
C TRP A 328 -13.41 -22.71 -5.67
N ILE A 329 -14.02 -21.95 -6.58
CA ILE A 329 -13.40 -21.62 -7.86
C ILE A 329 -12.14 -20.79 -7.63
N LYS A 330 -11.11 -21.06 -8.42
CA LYS A 330 -9.86 -20.29 -8.36
C LYS A 330 -9.95 -18.99 -9.16
N SER A 331 -9.22 -17.98 -8.69
CA SER A 331 -8.86 -16.76 -9.40
C SER A 331 -7.35 -16.59 -9.39
N LYS A 332 -6.84 -15.87 -10.38
CA LYS A 332 -5.48 -15.37 -10.44
C LYS A 332 -5.42 -14.06 -9.66
N VAL A 333 -4.45 -13.94 -8.77
CA VAL A 333 -4.25 -12.73 -7.96
C VAL A 333 -2.80 -12.26 -8.08
N ASP A 334 -2.66 -10.96 -8.27
CA ASP A 334 -1.38 -10.26 -8.19
C ASP A 334 -1.54 -8.83 -7.63
N ALA A 335 -0.42 -8.18 -7.31
CA ALA A 335 -0.27 -6.75 -7.06
C ALA A 335 -1.31 -6.16 -6.08
N ILE A 336 -1.25 -6.55 -4.80
CA ILE A 336 -2.11 -5.97 -3.76
C ILE A 336 -1.41 -4.75 -3.17
N LYS A 337 -2.03 -3.57 -3.32
CA LYS A 337 -1.55 -2.32 -2.75
C LYS A 337 -2.65 -1.62 -1.98
N ILE A 338 -2.38 -1.32 -0.72
CA ILE A 338 -3.32 -0.64 0.16
C ILE A 338 -2.60 0.54 0.80
N VAL A 339 -3.16 1.73 0.62
CA VAL A 339 -2.61 2.97 1.18
C VAL A 339 -3.71 3.81 1.83
N TYR A 340 -3.34 4.61 2.81
CA TYR A 340 -4.18 5.69 3.33
C TYR A 340 -3.44 7.02 3.32
N HIS A 341 -4.18 8.13 3.41
CA HIS A 341 -3.64 9.48 3.40
C HIS A 341 -4.09 10.23 4.65
N LYS A 342 -3.13 10.78 5.39
CA LYS A 342 -3.39 11.53 6.62
C LYS A 342 -2.39 12.66 6.83
#